data_AF-A0A0C3GGL8-F1
#
_entry.id   AF-A0A0C3GGL8-F1
#
_cell.length_a   1.000
_cell.length_b   1.000
_cell.length_c   1.000
_cell.angle_alpha   90.00
_cell.angle_beta   90.00
_cell.angle_gamma   90.00
#
_symmetry.space_group_name_H-M   'P 1'
#
loop_
_entity.id
_entity.type
_entity.pdbx_description
1 polymer ?
#
loop_
_entity_poly.entity_id
_entity_poly.type
_entity_poly.pdbx_seq_one_letter_code
_entity_poly.pdbx_strand_id
1 'polypeptide(L)'
;MVRYTIAVMGAPKNPESEILIQEQVIDIFHEEQLSEHFLCEVNPLGQVPVLSSAALPENIADSLEITHYLAKSYPSLIPQLYEKQITRLLADLHALNYFSLSFPGREEVAQGFVRAVQKRMEGNISEKYRDALLYKKEVIERNKVGGLQPMVTEEMNEKATFLLSELCSLLPSETYTPKGIPKGKWLFGLQRPTALDTHVVVFIARMRDVGREAIVPEQLGAYADRAIAEKEWQDVMGGRETMVAR
;
A
#
# COMPACT_ATOMS: atom_id res chain seq x y z
N MET A 1 -0.41 -4.09 -1.37
CA MET A 1 1.03 -3.76 -1.25
C MET A 1 1.75 -4.85 -0.47
N VAL A 2 1.59 -4.93 0.85
CA VAL A 2 2.29 -5.90 1.71
C VAL A 2 2.19 -7.36 1.24
N ARG A 3 0.99 -7.86 0.88
CA ARG A 3 0.85 -9.25 0.37
C ARG A 3 1.71 -9.54 -0.86
N TYR A 4 1.79 -8.59 -1.79
CA TYR A 4 2.64 -8.73 -2.97
C TYR A 4 4.13 -8.60 -2.63
N THR A 5 4.49 -7.72 -1.69
CA THR A 5 5.85 -7.64 -1.12
C THR A 5 6.29 -8.97 -0.52
N ILE A 6 5.43 -9.62 0.27
CA ILE A 6 5.68 -10.94 0.88
C ILE A 6 5.90 -12.01 -0.20
N ALA A 7 5.06 -12.02 -1.24
CA ALA A 7 5.17 -13.00 -2.32
C ALA A 7 6.50 -12.94 -3.08
N VAL A 8 7.18 -11.79 -3.10
CA VAL A 8 8.41 -11.60 -3.90
C VAL A 8 9.69 -11.32 -3.10
N MET A 9 9.61 -11.25 -1.76
CA MET A 9 10.70 -10.80 -0.86
C MET A 9 12.02 -11.58 -0.96
N GLY A 10 12.00 -12.75 -1.60
CA GLY A 10 13.17 -13.57 -1.85
C GLY A 10 13.65 -14.32 -0.62
N ALA A 11 14.92 -14.74 -0.64
CA ALA A 11 15.50 -15.48 0.47
C ALA A 11 15.79 -14.56 1.66
N PRO A 12 15.62 -15.04 2.91
CA PRO A 12 16.08 -14.32 4.08
C PRO A 12 17.61 -14.22 4.07
N LYS A 13 18.16 -13.22 4.76
CA LYS A 13 19.62 -13.01 4.87
C LYS A 13 20.35 -14.21 5.47
N ASN A 14 19.67 -14.96 6.34
CA ASN A 14 20.11 -16.23 6.92
C ASN A 14 18.87 -17.02 7.40
N PRO A 15 18.98 -18.33 7.67
CA PRO A 15 17.84 -19.16 8.09
C PRO A 15 17.15 -18.65 9.37
N GLU A 16 17.91 -18.09 10.32
CA GLU A 16 17.36 -17.55 11.59
C GLU A 16 16.53 -16.28 11.40
N SER A 17 16.66 -15.60 10.26
CA SER A 17 15.92 -14.38 9.94
C SER A 17 14.63 -14.67 9.16
N GLU A 18 14.32 -15.93 8.86
CA GLU A 18 13.08 -16.31 8.19
C GLU A 18 11.87 -15.92 9.04
N ILE A 19 10.94 -15.19 8.42
CA ILE A 19 9.69 -14.77 9.04
C ILE A 19 8.58 -15.65 8.49
N LEU A 20 7.99 -16.49 9.34
CA LEU A 20 6.80 -17.24 8.99
C LEU A 20 5.58 -16.32 9.09
N ILE A 21 4.91 -16.11 7.95
CA ILE A 21 3.77 -15.21 7.86
C ILE A 21 2.49 -16.02 7.70
N GLN A 22 1.52 -15.73 8.57
CA GLN A 22 0.16 -16.22 8.46
C GLN A 22 -0.77 -15.05 8.13
N GLU A 23 -1.57 -15.20 7.08
CA GLU A 23 -2.58 -14.20 6.72
C GLU A 23 -3.86 -14.41 7.54
N GLN A 24 -4.37 -13.34 8.15
CA GLN A 24 -5.70 -13.28 8.75
C GLN A 24 -6.54 -12.26 7.97
N VAL A 25 -7.73 -12.68 7.56
CA VAL A 25 -8.67 -11.81 6.82
C VAL A 25 -9.45 -10.95 7.81
N ILE A 26 -9.58 -9.67 7.47
CA ILE A 26 -10.47 -8.71 8.13
C ILE A 26 -11.46 -8.23 7.08
N ASP A 27 -12.75 -8.51 7.29
CA ASP A 27 -13.79 -8.14 6.35
C ASP A 27 -14.20 -6.67 6.51
N ILE A 28 -13.62 -5.83 5.64
CA ILE A 28 -13.87 -4.39 5.67
C ILE A 28 -15.24 -3.99 5.10
N PHE A 29 -15.92 -4.88 4.36
CA PHE A 29 -17.27 -4.64 3.85
C PHE A 29 -18.33 -4.85 4.93
N HIS A 30 -18.05 -5.75 5.87
CA HIS A 30 -18.82 -5.93 7.10
C HIS A 30 -18.25 -5.14 8.28
N GLU A 31 -17.32 -4.22 7.99
CA GLU A 31 -16.82 -3.22 8.93
C GLU A 31 -16.12 -3.82 10.16
N GLU A 32 -15.48 -5.00 10.02
CA GLU A 32 -14.76 -5.68 11.11
C GLU A 32 -13.60 -4.82 11.68
N GLN A 33 -13.00 -3.98 10.84
CA GLN A 33 -11.98 -3.00 11.23
C GLN A 33 -12.52 -1.89 12.14
N LEU A 34 -13.83 -1.81 12.34
CA LEU A 34 -14.47 -0.92 13.29
C LEU A 34 -14.88 -1.63 14.57
N SER A 35 -14.65 -2.94 14.73
CA SER A 35 -14.95 -3.66 15.97
C SER A 35 -14.16 -3.12 17.15
N GLU A 36 -14.69 -3.32 18.36
CA GLU A 36 -14.03 -2.90 19.60
C GLU A 36 -12.64 -3.52 19.74
N HIS A 37 -12.53 -4.84 19.56
CA HIS A 37 -11.25 -5.52 19.60
C HIS A 37 -10.26 -4.93 18.59
N PHE A 38 -10.68 -4.67 17.35
CA PHE A 38 -9.77 -4.15 16.33
C PHE A 38 -9.30 -2.74 16.67
N LEU A 39 -10.19 -1.81 16.99
CA LEU A 39 -9.82 -0.42 17.29
C LEU A 39 -9.06 -0.26 18.61
N CYS A 40 -9.34 -1.10 19.60
CA CYS A 40 -8.73 -0.97 20.92
C CYS A 40 -7.45 -1.78 21.11
N GLU A 41 -7.29 -2.90 20.39
CA GLU A 41 -6.19 -3.85 20.61
C GLU A 41 -5.33 -4.12 19.36
N VAL A 42 -5.86 -3.89 18.15
CA VAL A 42 -5.15 -4.22 16.90
C VAL A 42 -4.57 -2.97 16.25
N ASN A 43 -5.42 -2.04 15.85
CA ASN A 43 -5.02 -0.79 15.20
C ASN A 43 -6.08 0.31 15.44
N PRO A 44 -5.78 1.35 16.22
CA PRO A 44 -6.72 2.45 16.50
C PRO A 44 -7.09 3.27 15.27
N LEU A 45 -6.30 3.21 14.20
CA LEU A 45 -6.66 3.83 12.92
C LEU A 45 -7.76 3.08 12.19
N GLY A 46 -8.10 1.84 12.59
CA GLY A 46 -9.11 1.00 11.91
C GLY A 46 -8.79 0.80 10.45
N GLN A 47 -7.53 0.51 10.14
CA GLN A 47 -7.00 0.32 8.80
C GLN A 47 -6.24 -1.01 8.71
N VAL A 48 -6.18 -1.55 7.50
CA VAL A 48 -5.41 -2.75 7.15
C VAL A 48 -4.42 -2.38 6.03
N PRO A 49 -3.27 -3.06 5.92
CA PRO A 49 -2.81 -4.21 6.71
C PRO A 49 -2.27 -3.85 8.09
N VAL A 50 -2.15 -4.85 8.96
CA VAL A 50 -1.45 -4.78 10.26
C VAL A 50 -0.59 -6.03 10.38
N LEU A 51 0.65 -5.87 10.87
CA LEU A 51 1.51 -6.99 11.26
C LEU A 51 1.52 -7.11 12.78
N SER A 52 1.10 -8.26 13.28
CA SER A 52 1.01 -8.58 14.70
C SER A 52 1.79 -9.84 15.01
N SER A 53 2.48 -9.85 16.16
CA SER A 53 3.18 -11.02 16.68
C SER A 53 3.48 -10.81 18.16
N ALA A 54 3.48 -11.89 18.94
CA ALA A 54 3.95 -11.85 20.33
C ALA A 54 5.44 -11.47 20.45
N ALA A 55 6.20 -11.58 19.35
CA ALA A 55 7.61 -11.17 19.29
C ALA A 55 7.77 -9.67 19.00
N LEU A 56 6.71 -8.96 18.61
CA LEU A 56 6.74 -7.52 18.38
C LEU A 56 6.35 -6.78 19.68
N PRO A 57 7.03 -5.67 20.02
CA PRO A 57 6.66 -4.86 21.18
C PRO A 57 5.27 -4.23 21.01
N GLU A 58 4.90 -3.92 19.76
CA GLU A 58 3.59 -3.39 19.37
C GLU A 58 3.26 -3.81 17.93
N ASN A 59 1.98 -3.74 17.56
CA ASN A 59 1.54 -4.02 16.21
C ASN A 59 2.07 -2.96 15.24
N ILE A 60 2.56 -3.39 14.06
CA ILE A 60 2.96 -2.48 12.99
C ILE A 60 1.75 -2.27 12.09
N ALA A 61 1.14 -1.09 12.17
CA ALA A 61 -0.14 -0.77 11.52
C ALA A 61 -0.01 0.02 10.21
N ASP A 62 1.22 0.22 9.72
CA ASP A 62 1.51 0.95 8.50
C ASP A 62 2.21 0.05 7.46
N SER A 63 1.75 0.10 6.21
CA SER A 63 2.24 -0.79 5.16
C SER A 63 3.69 -0.51 4.72
N LEU A 64 4.17 0.73 4.85
CA LEU A 64 5.58 1.09 4.62
C LEU A 64 6.45 0.59 5.77
N GLU A 65 6.00 0.78 7.01
CA GLU A 65 6.71 0.27 8.19
C GLU A 65 6.81 -1.25 8.20
N ILE A 66 5.74 -1.97 7.86
CA ILE A 66 5.76 -3.43 7.67
C ILE A 66 6.80 -3.81 6.61
N THR A 67 6.84 -3.07 5.51
CA THR A 67 7.78 -3.33 4.42
C THR A 67 9.23 -3.12 4.84
N HIS A 68 9.53 -2.05 5.59
CA HIS A 68 10.85 -1.82 6.16
C HIS A 68 11.21 -2.87 7.22
N TYR A 69 10.25 -3.33 8.02
CA TYR A 69 10.45 -4.42 8.96
C TYR A 69 10.86 -5.71 8.23
N LEU A 70 10.15 -6.09 7.17
CA LEU A 70 10.50 -7.25 6.34
C LEU A 70 11.89 -7.08 5.70
N ALA A 71 12.22 -5.90 5.19
CA ALA A 71 13.51 -5.65 4.52
C ALA A 71 14.74 -5.87 5.43
N LYS A 72 14.59 -5.79 6.77
CA LYS A 72 15.66 -6.13 7.73
C LYS A 72 16.07 -7.60 7.69
N SER A 73 15.13 -8.47 7.34
CA SER A 73 15.35 -9.92 7.19
C SER A 73 15.54 -10.32 5.72
N TYR A 74 14.94 -9.59 4.78
CA TYR A 74 14.93 -9.88 3.35
C TYR A 74 15.61 -8.74 2.56
N PRO A 75 16.95 -8.71 2.50
CA PRO A 75 17.69 -7.57 1.95
C PRO A 75 17.47 -7.34 0.46
N SER A 76 16.91 -8.30 -0.27
CA SER A 76 16.56 -8.12 -1.68
C SER A 76 15.40 -7.12 -1.89
N LEU A 77 14.58 -6.89 -0.85
CA LEU A 77 13.51 -5.89 -0.88
C LEU A 77 14.04 -4.45 -0.94
N ILE A 78 15.18 -4.17 -0.27
CA ILE A 78 15.83 -2.86 -0.29
C ILE A 78 17.34 -3.09 -0.39
N PRO A 79 17.87 -3.34 -1.60
CA PRO A 79 19.29 -3.58 -1.79
C PRO A 79 20.12 -2.36 -1.38
N GLN A 80 21.23 -2.59 -0.68
CA GLN A 80 22.10 -1.53 -0.13
C GLN A 80 22.51 -0.48 -1.18
N LEU A 81 22.77 -0.91 -2.42
CA LEU A 81 23.17 -0.02 -3.52
C LEU A 81 22.11 1.06 -3.83
N TYR A 82 20.82 0.75 -3.65
CA TYR A 82 19.70 1.64 -3.97
C TYR A 82 18.90 2.06 -2.74
N GLU A 83 19.37 1.74 -1.53
CA GLU A 83 18.62 1.88 -0.27
C GLU A 83 18.05 3.28 -0.07
N LYS A 84 18.89 4.32 -0.23
CA LYS A 84 18.47 5.72 -0.06
C LYS A 84 17.40 6.11 -1.08
N GLN A 85 17.54 5.66 -2.33
CA GLN A 85 16.63 6.01 -3.42
C GLN A 85 15.30 5.28 -3.27
N ILE A 86 15.33 3.97 -3.00
CA ILE A 86 14.14 3.15 -2.73
C ILE A 86 13.37 3.68 -1.52
N THR A 87 14.06 3.96 -0.41
CA THR A 87 13.43 4.46 0.82
C THR A 87 12.74 5.80 0.58
N ARG A 88 13.39 6.74 -0.14
CA ARG A 88 12.75 8.01 -0.49
C ARG A 88 11.53 7.80 -1.39
N LEU A 89 11.65 7.03 -2.48
CA LEU A 89 10.57 6.85 -3.43
C LEU A 89 9.37 6.10 -2.83
N LEU A 90 9.63 5.16 -1.91
CA LEU A 90 8.58 4.55 -1.10
C LEU A 90 7.89 5.60 -0.22
N ALA A 91 8.65 6.43 0.50
CA ALA A 91 8.07 7.49 1.32
C ALA A 91 7.22 8.48 0.48
N ASP A 92 7.73 8.90 -0.68
CA ASP A 92 7.00 9.76 -1.63
C ASP A 92 5.70 9.10 -2.11
N LEU A 93 5.74 7.79 -2.39
CA LEU A 93 4.57 7.01 -2.81
C LEU A 93 3.53 6.85 -1.69
N HIS A 94 3.95 6.71 -0.44
CA HIS A 94 3.05 6.60 0.73
C HIS A 94 2.57 7.96 1.26
N ALA A 95 3.23 9.06 0.89
CA ALA A 95 2.77 10.41 1.17
C ALA A 95 1.55 10.82 0.32
N LEU A 96 1.26 10.09 -0.76
CA LEU A 96 0.05 10.28 -1.55
C LEU A 96 -1.19 9.90 -0.73
N ASN A 97 -2.25 10.71 -0.82
CA ASN A 97 -3.55 10.32 -0.30
C ASN A 97 -4.25 9.37 -1.28
N TYR A 98 -4.11 8.07 -1.05
CA TYR A 98 -4.74 7.02 -1.85
C TYR A 98 -6.26 7.14 -1.90
N PHE A 99 -6.89 7.67 -0.86
CA PHE A 99 -8.34 7.83 -0.82
C PHE A 99 -8.77 8.91 -1.82
N SER A 100 -8.09 10.06 -1.84
CA SER A 100 -8.28 11.12 -2.84
C SER A 100 -8.12 10.58 -4.26
N LEU A 101 -7.07 9.77 -4.47
CA LEU A 101 -6.79 9.23 -5.79
C LEU A 101 -7.78 8.17 -6.26
N SER A 102 -8.34 7.38 -5.33
CA SER A 102 -9.20 6.23 -5.65
C SER A 102 -10.70 6.56 -5.67
N PHE A 103 -11.12 7.63 -4.99
CA PHE A 103 -12.53 8.02 -4.85
C PHE A 103 -12.82 9.48 -5.24
N PRO A 104 -12.19 10.07 -6.27
CA PRO A 104 -12.42 11.47 -6.60
C PRO A 104 -13.91 11.72 -6.91
N GLY A 105 -14.47 12.78 -6.30
CA GLY A 105 -15.87 13.16 -6.47
C GLY A 105 -16.90 12.14 -5.92
N ARG A 106 -16.48 11.31 -4.96
CA ARG A 106 -17.35 10.32 -4.29
C ARG A 106 -17.50 10.62 -2.80
N GLU A 107 -17.95 11.83 -2.47
CA GLU A 107 -18.13 12.29 -1.10
C GLU A 107 -19.07 11.38 -0.31
N GLU A 108 -20.06 10.78 -0.95
CA GLU A 108 -21.01 9.85 -0.33
C GLU A 108 -20.32 8.62 0.26
N VAL A 109 -19.20 8.18 -0.31
CA VAL A 109 -18.38 7.07 0.21
C VAL A 109 -17.69 7.49 1.50
N ALA A 110 -17.08 8.70 1.53
CA ALA A 110 -16.48 9.25 2.74
C ALA A 110 -17.52 9.43 3.86
N GLN A 111 -18.69 9.97 3.52
CA GLN A 111 -19.80 10.15 4.45
C GLN A 111 -20.37 8.81 4.93
N GLY A 112 -20.33 7.77 4.09
CA GLY A 112 -20.68 6.40 4.48
C GLY A 112 -19.84 5.90 5.65
N PHE A 113 -18.52 6.13 5.63
CA PHE A 113 -17.65 5.79 6.74
C PHE A 113 -17.96 6.57 8.01
N VAL A 114 -18.26 7.87 7.91
CA VAL A 114 -18.66 8.69 9.07
C VAL A 114 -19.93 8.16 9.71
N ARG A 115 -20.96 7.85 8.90
CA ARG A 115 -22.22 7.27 9.38
C ARG A 115 -22.02 5.91 10.04
N ALA A 116 -21.17 5.05 9.48
CA ALA A 116 -20.86 3.74 10.05
C ALA A 116 -20.24 3.83 11.44
N VAL A 117 -19.39 4.83 11.67
CA VAL A 117 -18.81 5.11 13.00
C VAL A 117 -19.89 5.66 13.94
N GLN A 118 -20.65 6.67 13.52
CA GLN A 118 -21.71 7.27 14.34
C GLN A 118 -22.74 6.23 14.82
N LYS A 119 -23.19 5.35 13.92
CA LYS A 119 -24.13 4.27 14.25
C LYS A 119 -23.62 3.35 15.36
N ARG A 120 -22.31 3.07 15.42
CA ARG A 120 -21.72 2.26 16.50
C ARG A 120 -21.70 2.99 17.83
N MET A 121 -21.44 4.30 17.80
CA MET A 121 -21.39 5.14 18.99
C MET A 121 -22.75 5.28 19.68
N GLU A 122 -23.84 5.13 18.94
CA GLU A 122 -25.22 5.13 19.48
C GLU A 122 -25.54 3.85 20.27
N GLY A 123 -24.73 2.79 20.14
CA GLY A 123 -24.91 1.53 20.86
C GLY A 123 -24.48 1.59 22.33
N ASN A 124 -24.80 0.51 23.05
CA ASN A 124 -24.25 0.25 24.38
C ASN A 124 -22.83 -0.31 24.23
N ILE A 125 -21.83 0.57 24.40
CA ILE A 125 -20.42 0.29 24.17
C ILE A 125 -19.59 0.75 25.37
N SER A 126 -18.37 0.21 25.51
CA SER A 126 -17.43 0.67 26.52
C SER A 126 -16.98 2.12 26.26
N GLU A 127 -16.54 2.81 27.32
CA GLU A 127 -15.95 4.15 27.20
C GLU A 127 -14.68 4.12 26.34
N LYS A 128 -13.80 3.14 26.56
CA LYS A 128 -12.59 2.91 25.75
C LYS A 128 -12.92 2.80 24.25
N TYR A 129 -13.97 2.05 23.90
CA TYR A 129 -14.38 1.89 22.50
C TYR A 129 -15.01 3.16 21.94
N ARG A 130 -15.77 3.89 22.75
CA ARG A 130 -16.32 5.20 22.36
C ARG A 130 -15.21 6.19 22.00
N ASP A 131 -14.15 6.26 22.80
CA ASP A 131 -12.99 7.12 22.54
C ASP A 131 -12.25 6.69 21.26
N ALA A 132 -12.07 5.38 21.06
CA ALA A 132 -11.46 4.85 19.85
C ALA A 132 -12.29 5.18 18.58
N LEU A 133 -13.63 5.15 18.68
CA LEU A 133 -14.53 5.56 17.60
C LEU A 133 -14.50 7.07 17.34
N LEU A 134 -14.37 7.91 18.38
CA LEU A 134 -14.17 9.36 18.21
C LEU A 134 -12.88 9.65 17.44
N TYR A 135 -11.76 9.06 17.88
CA TYR A 135 -10.48 9.19 17.19
C TYR A 135 -10.57 8.71 15.74
N LYS A 136 -11.21 7.55 15.51
CA LYS A 136 -11.44 7.03 14.15
C LYS A 136 -12.24 8.00 13.28
N LYS A 137 -13.26 8.65 13.85
CA LYS A 137 -14.08 9.65 13.17
C LYS A 137 -13.23 10.83 12.72
N GLU A 138 -12.40 11.39 13.59
CA GLU A 138 -11.48 12.49 13.27
C GLU A 138 -10.52 12.10 12.13
N VAL A 139 -9.97 10.88 12.16
CA VAL A 139 -9.12 10.36 11.09
C VAL A 139 -9.87 10.28 9.75
N ILE A 140 -11.13 9.84 9.74
CA ILE A 140 -11.97 9.81 8.54
C ILE A 140 -12.25 11.23 8.03
N GLU A 141 -12.64 12.14 8.91
CA GLU A 141 -12.94 13.53 8.55
C GLU A 141 -11.72 14.21 7.92
N ARG A 142 -10.54 14.08 8.55
CA ARG A 142 -9.30 14.65 8.02
C ARG A 142 -8.86 14.01 6.70
N ASN A 143 -8.71 12.68 6.69
CA ASN A 143 -8.00 12.00 5.60
C ASN A 143 -8.91 11.61 4.44
N LYS A 144 -10.20 11.35 4.70
CA LYS A 144 -11.16 10.94 3.66
C LYS A 144 -12.01 12.11 3.22
N VAL A 145 -12.73 12.78 4.13
CA VAL A 145 -13.60 13.91 3.76
C VAL A 145 -12.77 15.10 3.29
N GLY A 146 -11.73 15.48 4.04
CA GLY A 146 -10.77 16.49 3.63
C GLY A 146 -9.95 16.06 2.40
N GLY A 147 -9.68 14.77 2.25
CA GLY A 147 -8.98 14.21 1.09
C GLY A 147 -9.74 14.38 -0.23
N LEU A 148 -11.07 14.38 -0.21
CA LEU A 148 -11.90 14.52 -1.41
C LEU A 148 -12.14 15.97 -1.83
N GLN A 149 -11.59 16.96 -1.12
CA GLN A 149 -11.68 18.35 -1.57
C GLN A 149 -11.01 18.48 -2.95
N PRO A 150 -11.60 19.23 -3.91
CA PRO A 150 -11.08 19.32 -5.28
C PRO A 150 -9.61 19.72 -5.37
N MET A 151 -9.19 20.71 -4.57
CA MET A 151 -7.79 21.16 -4.53
C MET A 151 -6.84 20.07 -4.03
N VAL A 152 -7.24 19.27 -3.04
CA VAL A 152 -6.42 18.18 -2.50
C VAL A 152 -6.32 17.05 -3.53
N THR A 153 -7.43 16.74 -4.21
CA THR A 153 -7.44 15.73 -5.26
C THR A 153 -6.50 16.13 -6.41
N GLU A 154 -6.55 17.39 -6.84
CA GLU A 154 -5.67 17.88 -7.90
C GLU A 154 -4.19 17.89 -7.47
N GLU A 155 -3.89 18.36 -6.25
CA GLU A 155 -2.53 18.28 -5.69
C GLU A 155 -2.01 16.84 -5.66
N MET A 156 -2.85 15.87 -5.28
CA MET A 156 -2.47 14.45 -5.29
C MET A 156 -2.23 13.93 -6.71
N ASN A 157 -2.98 14.42 -7.71
CA ASN A 157 -2.79 14.06 -9.11
C ASN A 157 -1.44 14.55 -9.63
N GLU A 158 -1.10 15.80 -9.35
CA GLU A 158 0.18 16.39 -9.73
C GLU A 158 1.35 15.62 -9.09
N LYS A 159 1.27 15.35 -7.78
CA LYS A 159 2.29 14.57 -7.06
C LYS A 159 2.43 13.16 -7.61
N ALA A 160 1.32 12.46 -7.85
CA ALA A 160 1.34 11.12 -8.42
C ALA A 160 1.96 11.12 -9.82
N THR A 161 1.59 12.07 -10.67
CA THR A 161 2.12 12.21 -12.03
C THR A 161 3.63 12.47 -12.02
N PHE A 162 4.09 13.39 -11.17
CA PHE A 162 5.51 13.68 -11.00
C PHE A 162 6.30 12.45 -10.54
N LEU A 163 5.80 11.75 -9.51
CA LEU A 163 6.43 10.56 -8.98
C LEU A 163 6.49 9.43 -10.02
N LEU A 164 5.42 9.19 -10.76
CA LEU A 164 5.39 8.18 -11.81
C LEU A 164 6.33 8.54 -12.96
N SER A 165 6.44 9.82 -13.32
CA SER A 165 7.44 10.26 -14.30
C SER A 165 8.87 9.99 -13.82
N GLU A 166 9.16 10.23 -12.53
CA GLU A 166 10.46 9.90 -11.96
C GLU A 166 10.73 8.39 -12.00
N LEU A 167 9.76 7.57 -11.59
CA LEU A 167 9.87 6.10 -11.63
C LEU A 167 10.08 5.57 -13.06
N CYS A 168 9.45 6.20 -14.05
CA CYS A 168 9.63 5.84 -15.46
C CYS A 168 11.10 5.98 -15.90
N SER A 169 11.83 6.96 -15.36
CA SER A 169 13.26 7.14 -15.66
C SER A 169 14.16 6.03 -15.11
N LEU A 170 13.65 5.23 -14.16
CA LEU A 170 14.36 4.12 -13.52
C LEU A 170 14.09 2.77 -14.20
N LEU A 171 13.22 2.75 -15.22
CA LEU A 171 12.96 1.54 -15.99
C LEU A 171 14.20 1.09 -16.76
N PRO A 172 14.41 -0.23 -16.95
CA PRO A 172 15.57 -0.74 -17.67
C PRO A 172 15.62 -0.25 -19.12
N SER A 173 16.51 0.69 -19.44
CA SER A 173 16.77 1.16 -20.80
C SER A 173 18.05 0.56 -21.38
N GLU A 174 18.24 0.58 -22.70
CA GLU A 174 19.51 0.17 -23.33
C GLU A 174 20.68 1.10 -22.96
N THR A 175 20.38 2.32 -22.49
CA THR A 175 21.36 3.36 -22.18
C THR A 175 21.80 3.39 -20.72
N TYR A 176 21.03 2.80 -19.81
CA TYR A 176 21.30 2.82 -18.37
C TYR A 176 21.58 1.40 -17.86
N THR A 177 22.76 0.88 -18.16
CA THR A 177 23.25 -0.33 -17.51
C THR A 177 24.74 -0.18 -17.20
N PRO A 178 25.14 -0.16 -15.91
CA PRO A 178 26.55 -0.23 -15.55
C PRO A 178 27.16 -1.48 -16.19
N LYS A 179 28.32 -1.33 -16.86
CA LYS A 179 29.01 -2.46 -17.51
C LYS A 179 29.24 -3.58 -16.50
N GLY A 180 28.78 -4.79 -16.82
CA GLY A 180 29.06 -6.00 -16.04
C GLY A 180 27.91 -6.51 -15.14
N ILE A 181 26.75 -5.86 -15.11
CA ILE A 181 25.56 -6.36 -14.40
C ILE A 181 24.56 -6.94 -15.42
N PRO A 182 24.11 -8.19 -15.27
CA PRO A 182 23.03 -8.74 -16.09
C PRO A 182 21.79 -7.84 -16.00
N LYS A 183 21.31 -7.36 -17.15
CA LYS A 183 20.14 -6.46 -17.20
C LYS A 183 18.87 -7.23 -16.84
N GLY A 184 18.26 -6.85 -15.73
CA GLY A 184 16.99 -7.41 -15.29
C GLY A 184 15.80 -6.56 -15.73
N LYS A 185 14.59 -7.10 -15.50
CA LYS A 185 13.32 -6.50 -15.95
C LYS A 185 12.71 -5.50 -14.95
N TRP A 186 13.23 -5.45 -13.73
CA TRP A 186 12.71 -4.63 -12.63
C TRP A 186 13.34 -3.24 -12.59
N LEU A 187 12.79 -2.33 -11.79
CA LEU A 187 13.37 -1.00 -11.59
C LEU A 187 14.86 -1.10 -11.27
N PHE A 188 15.63 -0.12 -11.73
CA PHE A 188 17.10 -0.10 -11.65
C PHE A 188 17.81 -1.20 -12.48
N GLY A 189 17.08 -1.94 -13.33
CA GLY A 189 17.67 -3.07 -14.08
C GLY A 189 17.95 -4.29 -13.22
N LEU A 190 17.26 -4.44 -12.09
CA LEU A 190 17.46 -5.55 -11.17
C LEU A 190 16.82 -6.85 -11.67
N GLN A 191 17.44 -7.97 -11.32
CA GLN A 191 16.96 -9.32 -11.67
C GLN A 191 15.72 -9.73 -10.85
N ARG A 192 15.53 -9.13 -9.68
CA ARG A 192 14.41 -9.38 -8.77
C ARG A 192 13.69 -8.07 -8.44
N PRO A 193 12.39 -8.12 -8.16
CA PRO A 193 11.67 -6.93 -7.70
C PRO A 193 12.14 -6.53 -6.31
N THR A 194 12.17 -5.22 -6.08
CA THR A 194 12.33 -4.60 -4.76
C THR A 194 10.97 -4.30 -4.16
N ALA A 195 10.95 -3.84 -2.91
CA ALA A 195 9.74 -3.30 -2.29
C ALA A 195 9.15 -2.11 -3.07
N LEU A 196 9.98 -1.32 -3.75
CA LEU A 196 9.47 -0.22 -4.58
C LEU A 196 8.67 -0.76 -5.77
N ASP A 197 9.19 -1.77 -6.46
CA ASP A 197 8.52 -2.43 -7.57
C ASP A 197 7.13 -2.92 -7.16
N THR A 198 7.01 -3.60 -6.01
CA THR A 198 5.74 -4.19 -5.56
C THR A 198 4.72 -3.13 -5.19
N HIS A 199 5.14 -2.03 -4.57
CA HIS A 199 4.25 -0.94 -4.20
C HIS A 199 3.77 -0.16 -5.43
N VAL A 200 4.67 0.09 -6.39
CA VAL A 200 4.34 0.77 -7.65
C VAL A 200 3.38 -0.05 -8.50
N VAL A 201 3.61 -1.36 -8.65
CA VAL A 201 2.71 -2.23 -9.42
C VAL A 201 1.31 -2.25 -8.81
N VAL A 202 1.19 -2.36 -7.48
CA VAL A 202 -0.11 -2.30 -6.81
C VAL A 202 -0.78 -0.93 -6.96
N PHE A 203 -0.01 0.15 -6.88
CA PHE A 203 -0.54 1.50 -7.10
C PHE A 203 -1.07 1.68 -8.52
N ILE A 204 -0.32 1.24 -9.54
CA ILE A 204 -0.74 1.30 -10.95
C ILE A 204 -2.00 0.45 -11.18
N ALA A 205 -2.04 -0.77 -10.65
CA ALA A 205 -3.23 -1.63 -10.73
C ALA A 205 -4.45 -0.93 -10.12
N ARG A 206 -4.29 -0.31 -8.95
CA ARG A 206 -5.36 0.48 -8.30
C ARG A 206 -5.82 1.65 -9.13
N MET A 207 -4.92 2.40 -9.76
CA MET A 207 -5.30 3.51 -10.64
C MET A 207 -6.09 3.04 -11.86
N ARG A 208 -5.77 1.86 -12.40
CA ARG A 208 -6.53 1.24 -13.49
C ARG A 208 -7.92 0.80 -13.04
N ASP A 209 -8.02 0.13 -11.89
CA ASP A 209 -9.31 -0.34 -11.35
C ASP A 209 -10.31 0.80 -11.13
N VAL A 210 -9.82 2.02 -10.88
CA VAL A 210 -10.65 3.22 -10.65
C VAL A 210 -10.77 4.14 -11.88
N GLY A 211 -10.35 3.67 -13.07
CA GLY A 211 -10.48 4.41 -14.34
C GLY A 211 -9.57 5.63 -14.45
N ARG A 212 -8.39 5.58 -13.84
CA ARG A 212 -7.40 6.66 -13.76
C ARG A 212 -6.07 6.29 -14.38
N GLU A 213 -6.06 5.35 -15.30
CA GLU A 213 -4.88 4.91 -16.04
C GLU A 213 -4.17 6.05 -16.77
N ALA A 214 -4.86 7.14 -17.09
CA ALA A 214 -4.30 8.30 -17.80
C ALA A 214 -3.15 8.99 -17.04
N ILE A 215 -3.06 8.85 -15.71
CA ILE A 215 -1.94 9.41 -14.94
C ILE A 215 -0.69 8.53 -15.00
N VAL A 216 -0.81 7.29 -15.50
CA VAL A 216 0.26 6.31 -15.56
C VAL A 216 0.97 6.42 -16.92
N PRO A 217 2.28 6.74 -16.95
CA PRO A 217 3.05 6.71 -18.18
C PRO A 217 2.97 5.33 -18.86
N GLU A 218 2.86 5.31 -20.18
CA GLU A 218 2.67 4.07 -20.96
C GLU A 218 3.73 3.00 -20.65
N GLN A 219 4.99 3.41 -20.50
CA GLN A 219 6.11 2.51 -20.20
C GLN A 219 5.96 1.87 -18.82
N LEU A 220 5.45 2.62 -17.83
CA LEU A 220 5.13 2.09 -16.51
C LEU A 220 3.89 1.20 -16.53
N GLY A 221 2.90 1.52 -17.37
CA GLY A 221 1.76 0.65 -17.63
C GLY A 221 2.21 -0.72 -18.15
N ALA A 222 2.99 -0.74 -19.23
CA ALA A 222 3.54 -1.98 -19.79
C ALA A 222 4.45 -2.73 -18.82
N TYR A 223 5.18 -2.01 -17.96
CA TYR A 223 5.95 -2.58 -16.88
C TYR A 223 5.06 -3.27 -15.83
N ALA A 224 3.97 -2.63 -15.39
CA ALA A 224 3.01 -3.23 -14.48
C ALA A 224 2.30 -4.44 -15.10
N ASP A 225 1.97 -4.40 -16.39
CA ASP A 225 1.34 -5.53 -17.10
C ASP A 225 2.21 -6.79 -17.05
N ARG A 226 3.53 -6.63 -17.23
CA ARG A 226 4.47 -7.75 -17.10
C ARG A 226 4.47 -8.32 -15.69
N ALA A 227 4.52 -7.46 -14.67
CA ALA A 227 4.53 -7.89 -13.26
C ALA A 227 3.21 -8.56 -12.84
N ILE A 228 2.08 -8.05 -13.33
CA ILE A 228 0.73 -8.60 -13.09
C ILE A 228 0.56 -9.97 -13.74
N ALA A 229 1.21 -10.23 -14.86
CA ALA A 229 1.20 -11.54 -15.51
C ALA A 229 2.02 -12.61 -14.76
N GLU A 230 2.81 -12.25 -13.75
CA GLU A 230 3.65 -13.19 -13.00
C GLU A 230 2.83 -14.00 -11.99
N LYS A 231 3.31 -15.21 -11.71
CA LYS A 231 2.63 -16.18 -10.84
C LYS A 231 2.37 -15.59 -9.45
N GLU A 232 3.33 -14.87 -8.91
CA GLU A 232 3.28 -14.26 -7.58
C GLU A 232 2.13 -13.25 -7.47
N TRP A 233 1.87 -12.46 -8.52
CA TRP A 233 0.72 -11.57 -8.56
C TRP A 233 -0.59 -12.36 -8.65
N GLN A 234 -0.65 -13.33 -9.55
CA GLN A 234 -1.85 -14.14 -9.77
C GLN A 234 -2.26 -14.93 -8.51
N ASP A 235 -1.29 -15.50 -7.79
CA ASP A 235 -1.51 -16.19 -6.52
C ASP A 235 -2.05 -15.22 -5.45
N VAL A 236 -1.49 -14.02 -5.35
CA VAL A 236 -1.91 -13.00 -4.36
C VAL A 236 -3.32 -12.49 -4.67
N MET A 237 -3.59 -12.14 -5.93
CA MET A 237 -4.86 -11.54 -6.31
C MET A 237 -5.98 -12.57 -6.45
N GLY A 238 -5.68 -13.77 -6.92
CA GLY A 238 -6.68 -14.82 -7.13
C GLY A 238 -7.80 -14.39 -8.07
N GLY A 239 -7.46 -13.62 -9.11
CA GLY A 239 -8.43 -13.04 -10.06
C GLY A 239 -9.21 -11.82 -9.57
N ARG A 240 -8.94 -11.32 -8.36
CA ARG A 240 -9.56 -10.10 -7.83
C ARG A 240 -8.87 -8.84 -8.36
N GLU A 241 -9.61 -7.74 -8.35
CA GLU A 241 -9.08 -6.38 -8.51
C GLU A 241 -8.59 -5.83 -7.15
N THR A 242 -7.77 -4.77 -7.18
CA THR A 242 -7.29 -4.09 -5.98
C THR A 242 -8.33 -3.12 -5.41
N MET A 243 -9.33 -2.76 -6.21
CA MET A 243 -10.52 -2.01 -5.85
C MET A 243 -11.74 -2.74 -6.40
N VAL A 244 -12.85 -2.75 -5.66
CA VAL A 244 -14.08 -3.36 -6.16
C VAL A 244 -14.70 -2.43 -7.19
N ALA A 245 -14.76 -2.86 -8.46
CA ALA A 245 -15.59 -2.22 -9.47
C ALA A 245 -17.04 -2.08 -8.96
N ARG A 246 -17.58 -0.87 -9.03
CA ARG A 246 -19.01 -0.61 -8.86
C ARG A 246 -19.57 -0.10 -10.17
#